data_AF-A0A1J5HAH3-F1
#
_entry.id   AF-A0A1J5HAH3-F1
#
_cell.length_a   1.000
_cell.length_b   1.000
_cell.length_c   1.000
_cell.angle_alpha   90.00
_cell.angle_beta   90.00
_cell.angle_gamma   90.00
#
_symmetry.space_group_name_H-M   'P 1'
#
loop_
_entity.id
_entity.type
_entity.pdbx_description
1 polymer ?
#
loop_
_entity_poly.entity_id
_entity_poly.type
_entity_poly.pdbx_seq_one_letter_code
_entity_poly.pdbx_strand_id
1 'polypeptide(L)'
;MIDLIFSLSNPISQVQLLAQAQSPSYYLPIATTQSVRANCTTYTATNTTGRPIRDVFLNRRNSKGQITQYPVWRFAADGILKNGEKVRFDMCDNTFVNVEAKQ
;
A
#
# COMPACT_ATOMS: atom_id res chain seq x y z
N MET A 1 -67.77 -0.80 -7.23
CA MET A 1 -66.44 -0.46 -7.77
C MET A 1 -65.74 0.36 -6.70
N ILE A 2 -64.67 -0.18 -6.11
CA ILE A 2 -63.49 0.47 -5.52
C ILE A 2 -62.64 -0.70 -5.02
N ASP A 3 -61.71 -1.13 -5.86
CA ASP A 3 -60.62 -2.04 -5.51
C ASP A 3 -59.65 -1.28 -4.60
N LEU A 4 -59.47 -1.74 -3.36
CA LEU A 4 -58.36 -1.33 -2.51
C LEU A 4 -57.16 -2.22 -2.82
N ILE A 5 -56.30 -1.74 -3.72
CA ILE A 5 -54.99 -2.34 -3.97
C ILE A 5 -54.10 -1.98 -2.78
N PHE A 6 -53.75 -2.99 -1.99
CA PHE A 6 -52.76 -2.89 -0.92
C PHE A 6 -51.39 -2.53 -1.51
N SER A 7 -50.79 -1.50 -0.92
CA SER A 7 -49.50 -0.96 -1.31
C SER A 7 -48.38 -1.99 -1.09
N LEU A 8 -47.66 -2.30 -2.17
CA LEU A 8 -46.37 -2.98 -2.11
C LEU A 8 -45.36 -2.04 -1.42
N SER A 9 -45.03 -2.35 -0.17
CA SER A 9 -43.88 -1.76 0.50
C SER A 9 -42.61 -2.27 -0.17
N ASN A 10 -42.02 -1.49 -1.06
CA ASN A 10 -40.67 -1.73 -1.58
C ASN A 10 -39.65 -1.49 -0.44
N PRO A 11 -38.93 -2.50 0.05
CA PRO A 11 -37.76 -2.25 0.88
C PRO A 11 -36.60 -1.85 -0.03
N ILE A 12 -36.58 -0.61 -0.52
CA ILE A 12 -35.33 0.00 -1.01
C ILE A 12 -34.55 0.44 0.23
N SER A 13 -34.06 -0.55 0.99
CA SER A 13 -33.03 -0.29 2.01
C SER A 13 -31.70 -0.13 1.28
N GLN A 14 -31.38 1.13 1.02
CA GLN A 14 -30.05 1.71 1.09
C GLN A 14 -28.93 0.71 0.78
N VAL A 15 -28.58 0.64 -0.50
CA VAL A 15 -27.25 0.18 -0.92
C VAL A 15 -26.26 1.10 -0.21
N GLN A 16 -25.75 0.61 0.92
CA GLN A 16 -24.73 1.25 1.70
C GLN A 16 -23.51 1.35 0.77
N LEU A 17 -23.35 2.52 0.16
CA LEU A 17 -22.13 2.98 -0.51
C LEU A 17 -21.04 3.11 0.55
N LEU A 18 -20.62 1.97 1.10
CA LEU A 18 -19.27 1.77 1.63
C LEU A 18 -18.34 1.61 0.41
N ALA A 19 -18.34 2.60 -0.48
CA ALA A 19 -17.14 2.95 -1.19
C ALA A 19 -16.23 3.60 -0.13
N GLN A 20 -15.71 2.77 0.79
CA GLN A 20 -14.38 3.05 1.33
C GLN A 20 -13.53 3.18 0.07
N ALA A 21 -13.19 4.41 -0.30
CA ALA A 21 -12.24 4.67 -1.35
C ALA A 21 -10.97 3.95 -0.92
N GLN A 22 -10.79 2.71 -1.36
CA GLN A 22 -9.53 2.00 -1.24
C GLN A 22 -8.57 2.86 -2.05
N SER A 23 -7.76 3.66 -1.36
CA SER A 23 -6.70 4.39 -2.03
C SER A 23 -5.91 3.37 -2.82
N PRO A 24 -5.77 3.55 -4.15
CA PRO A 24 -5.15 2.55 -5.00
C PRO A 24 -3.73 2.32 -4.48
N SER A 25 -3.44 1.09 -4.08
CA SER A 25 -2.09 0.70 -3.75
C SER A 25 -1.32 0.40 -5.03
N TYR A 26 -0.04 0.75 -5.04
CA TYR A 26 0.83 0.46 -6.15
C TYR A 26 2.23 0.10 -5.67
N TYR A 27 2.95 -0.61 -6.53
CA TYR A 27 4.28 -1.08 -6.22
C TYR A 27 5.32 -0.09 -6.72
N LEU A 28 6.24 0.30 -5.83
CA LEU A 28 7.36 1.14 -6.22
C LEU A 28 8.43 0.30 -6.92
N PRO A 29 9.06 0.81 -7.99
CA PRO A 29 10.23 0.16 -8.59
C PRO A 29 11.39 0.10 -7.60
N ILE A 30 12.11 -1.02 -7.64
CA ILE A 30 13.19 -1.35 -6.71
C ILE A 30 14.50 -1.59 -7.45
N ALA A 31 15.56 -0.93 -7.00
CA ALA A 31 16.93 -1.24 -7.38
C ALA A 31 17.69 -1.84 -6.18
N THR A 32 18.58 -2.79 -6.44
CA THR A 32 19.41 -3.45 -5.42
C THR A 32 20.88 -3.08 -5.58
N THR A 33 21.58 -2.95 -4.46
CA THR A 33 23.03 -2.75 -4.39
C THR A 33 23.59 -3.54 -3.22
N GLN A 34 24.88 -3.90 -3.28
CA GLN A 34 25.56 -4.54 -2.14
C GLN A 34 25.54 -3.59 -0.94
N SER A 35 25.07 -4.07 0.21
CA SER A 35 25.07 -3.25 1.44
C SER A 35 26.48 -3.16 2.01
N VAL A 36 26.74 -2.07 2.75
CA VAL A 36 27.92 -1.93 3.62
C VAL A 36 27.91 -2.92 4.78
N ARG A 37 26.74 -3.46 5.12
CA ARG A 37 26.59 -4.52 6.12
C ARG A 37 26.80 -5.88 5.47
N ALA A 38 27.65 -6.71 6.07
CA ALA A 38 27.91 -8.06 5.60
C ALA A 38 26.61 -8.88 5.52
N ASN A 39 26.46 -9.64 4.44
CA ASN A 39 25.29 -10.49 4.16
C ASN A 39 23.95 -9.74 4.05
N CYS A 40 23.98 -8.44 3.72
CA CYS A 40 22.78 -7.64 3.48
C CYS A 40 22.77 -7.05 2.06
N THR A 41 21.57 -6.83 1.54
CA THR A 41 21.32 -6.13 0.28
C THR A 41 20.63 -4.81 0.59
N THR A 42 21.12 -3.71 0.02
CA THR A 42 20.45 -2.41 0.09
C THR A 42 19.43 -2.32 -1.04
N TYR A 43 18.18 -2.10 -0.68
CA TYR A 43 17.07 -1.88 -1.60
C TYR A 43 16.74 -0.39 -1.67
N THR A 44 16.58 0.12 -2.88
CA THR A 44 16.20 1.51 -3.14
C THR A 44 14.87 1.54 -3.88
N ALA A 45 13.81 2.01 -3.21
CA ALA A 45 12.52 2.26 -3.85
C ALA A 45 12.41 3.71 -4.29
N THR A 46 11.92 3.95 -5.52
CA THR A 46 11.79 5.29 -6.08
C THR A 46 10.31 5.60 -6.31
N ASN A 47 9.85 6.78 -5.90
CA ASN A 47 8.51 7.23 -6.30
C ASN A 47 8.52 7.66 -7.76
N THR A 48 7.91 6.87 -8.62
CA THR A 48 7.78 7.15 -10.06
C THR A 48 6.34 7.47 -10.47
N THR A 49 5.45 7.74 -9.53
CA THR A 49 4.01 7.88 -9.81
C THR A 49 3.58 9.26 -10.26
N GLY A 50 4.50 10.22 -10.31
CA GLY A 50 4.18 11.61 -10.65
C GLY A 50 3.49 12.40 -9.53
N ARG A 51 3.21 11.77 -8.37
CA ARG A 51 2.51 12.40 -7.24
C ARG A 51 3.20 12.07 -5.92
N PRO A 52 3.09 12.94 -4.90
CA PRO A 52 3.58 12.64 -3.55
C PRO A 52 2.82 11.45 -2.91
N ILE A 53 3.53 10.64 -2.12
CA ILE A 53 2.94 9.54 -1.32
C ILE A 53 3.17 9.73 0.15
N ARG A 54 2.16 9.38 0.94
CA ARG A 54 2.17 9.50 2.40
C ARG A 54 2.46 8.18 3.09
N ASP A 55 1.99 7.09 2.50
CA ASP A 55 2.13 5.76 3.10
C ASP A 55 2.99 4.87 2.21
N VAL A 56 4.12 4.42 2.74
CA VAL A 56 5.02 3.47 2.08
C VAL A 56 5.22 2.27 3.01
N PHE A 57 5.06 1.08 2.48
CA PHE A 57 5.09 -0.19 3.23
C PHE A 57 6.08 -1.17 2.59
N LEU A 58 6.86 -1.81 3.43
CA LEU A 58 7.71 -2.95 3.10
C LEU A 58 6.93 -4.23 3.31
N ASN A 59 6.71 -4.99 2.25
CA ASN A 59 6.08 -6.29 2.39
C ASN A 59 7.16 -7.35 2.59
N ARG A 60 7.07 -8.08 3.71
CA ARG A 60 7.97 -9.20 4.02
C ARG A 60 7.18 -10.50 4.13
N ARG A 61 7.76 -11.59 3.66
CA ARG A 61 7.21 -12.94 3.68
C ARG A 61 7.92 -13.78 4.73
N ASN A 62 7.16 -14.39 5.63
CA ASN A 62 7.71 -15.34 6.58
C ASN A 62 7.85 -16.76 5.99
N SER A 63 8.43 -17.69 6.75
CA SER A 63 8.60 -19.10 6.32
C SER A 63 7.30 -19.85 6.05
N LYS A 64 6.15 -19.34 6.53
CA LYS A 64 4.81 -19.89 6.28
C LYS A 64 4.14 -19.26 5.05
N GLY A 65 4.85 -18.39 4.33
CA GLY A 65 4.33 -17.70 3.14
C GLY A 65 3.45 -16.48 3.44
N GLN A 66 3.25 -16.13 4.71
CA GLN A 66 2.39 -15.00 5.11
C GLN A 66 3.12 -13.67 4.89
N ILE A 67 2.40 -12.68 4.36
CA ILE A 67 2.94 -11.34 4.10
C ILE A 67 2.58 -10.42 5.26
N THR A 68 3.58 -9.71 5.78
CA THR A 68 3.41 -8.66 6.78
C THR A 68 3.92 -7.34 6.20
N GLN A 69 3.10 -6.30 6.32
CA GLN A 69 3.44 -4.95 5.87
C GLN A 69 4.13 -4.22 7.02
N TYR A 70 5.34 -3.71 6.78
CA TYR A 70 6.07 -2.89 7.72
C TYR A 70 6.10 -1.46 7.21
N PRO A 71 5.49 -0.52 7.92
CA PRO A 71 5.45 0.84 7.44
C PRO A 71 6.84 1.49 7.53
N VAL A 72 7.17 2.22 6.47
CA VAL A 72 8.48 2.82 6.20
C VAL A 72 8.48 4.22 6.80
N TRP A 73 8.19 4.33 8.10
CA TRP A 73 7.80 5.58 8.80
C TRP A 73 8.81 6.75 8.78
N ARG A 74 9.94 6.69 8.07
CA ARG A 74 11.11 7.49 8.46
C ARG A 74 12.01 8.06 7.38
N PHE A 75 11.54 8.26 6.15
CA PHE A 75 12.45 8.61 5.04
C PHE A 75 12.19 9.96 4.35
N ALA A 76 11.15 10.68 4.75
CA ALA A 76 10.95 12.08 4.40
C ALA A 76 10.63 12.87 5.66
N ALA A 77 11.24 14.04 5.84
CA ALA A 77 11.12 14.85 7.05
C ALA A 77 9.67 15.28 7.37
N ASP A 78 8.80 15.26 6.36
CA ASP A 78 7.37 15.57 6.40
C ASP A 78 6.46 14.32 6.26
N GLY A 79 7.05 13.12 6.19
CA GLY A 79 6.32 11.88 5.94
C GLY A 79 5.77 11.75 4.52
N ILE A 80 6.31 12.51 3.55
CA ILE A 80 5.87 12.50 2.15
C ILE A 80 7.04 12.13 1.23
N LEU A 81 6.98 11.01 0.53
CA LEU A 81 7.96 10.71 -0.52
C LEU A 81 7.52 11.43 -1.81
N LYS A 82 8.22 12.49 -2.19
CA LYS A 82 7.87 13.28 -3.38
C LYS A 82 8.21 12.51 -4.67
N ASN A 83 7.67 12.97 -5.79
CA ASN A 83 7.98 12.37 -7.09
C ASN A 83 9.50 12.42 -7.36
N GLY A 84 10.08 11.29 -7.75
CA GLY A 84 11.51 11.11 -7.97
C GLY A 84 12.35 10.87 -6.70
N GLU A 85 11.79 11.08 -5.50
CA GLU A 85 12.50 10.78 -4.26
C GLU A 85 12.61 9.27 -4.01
N LYS A 86 13.61 8.93 -3.21
CA LYS A 86 14.03 7.55 -2.98
C LYS A 86 14.03 7.23 -1.50
N VAL A 87 13.56 6.03 -1.18
CA VAL A 87 13.73 5.42 0.14
C VAL A 87 14.69 4.24 0.05
N ARG A 88 15.58 4.11 1.04
CA ARG A 88 16.59 3.07 1.10
C ARG A 88 16.48 2.29 2.40
N PHE A 89 16.62 0.98 2.32
CA PHE A 89 16.63 0.09 3.47
C PHE A 89 17.52 -1.12 3.18
N ASP A 90 18.19 -1.63 4.22
CA ASP A 90 18.99 -2.84 4.14
C ASP A 90 18.15 -4.05 4.57
N MET A 91 18.28 -5.16 3.86
CA MET A 91 17.74 -6.46 4.28
C MET A 91 18.83 -7.51 4.29
N CYS A 92 18.95 -8.19 5.44
CA CYS A 92 19.95 -9.22 5.70
C CYS A 92 19.35 -10.63 5.70
N ASP A 93 18.07 -10.73 5.34
CA ASP A 93 17.34 -11.98 5.20
C ASP A 93 16.64 -12.02 3.84
N ASN A 94 16.15 -13.18 3.45
CA ASN A 94 15.46 -13.40 2.18
C ASN A 94 13.94 -13.21 2.30
N THR A 95 13.48 -12.36 3.24
CA THR A 95 12.04 -12.17 3.49
C THR A 95 11.42 -11.05 2.66
N PHE A 96 12.22 -10.18 2.06
CA PHE A 96 11.70 -9.04 1.30
C PHE A 96 10.91 -9.49 0.05
N VAL A 97 9.75 -8.86 -0.18
CA VAL A 97 8.89 -9.13 -1.34
C VAL A 97 8.85 -7.93 -2.27
N ASN A 98 8.32 -6.80 -1.80
CA ASN A 98 8.18 -5.57 -2.58
C ASN A 98 7.94 -4.36 -1.65
N VAL A 99 7.87 -3.18 -2.26
CA VAL A 99 7.41 -1.96 -1.59
C VAL A 99 6.08 -1.54 -2.18
N GLU A 100 5.10 -1.37 -1.31
CA GLU A 100 3.76 -0.88 -1.64
C GLU A 100 3.63 0.56 -1.16
N ALA A 101 2.93 1.38 -1.92
CA ALA A 101 2.64 2.76 -1.56
C ALA A 101 1.17 3.09 -1.74
N LYS A 102 0.68 4.01 -0.90
CA LYS A 102 -0.68 4.56 -0.96
C LYS A 102 -0.60 6.09 -0.92
N GLN A 103 -1.47 6.72 -1.73
CA GLN A 103 -1.60 8.18 -1.83
C GLN A 103 -2.63 8.72 -0.83
#